data_AF-A0A3N5X0B7-F1
#
_entry.id   AF-A0A3N5X0B7-F1
#
_cell.length_a   1.000
_cell.length_b   1.000
_cell.length_c   1.000
_cell.angle_alpha   90.00
_cell.angle_beta   90.00
_cell.angle_gamma   90.00
#
_symmetry.space_group_name_H-M   'P 1'
#
loop_
_entity.id
_entity.type
_entity.pdbx_description
1 polymer ?
#
loop_
_entity_poly.entity_id
_entity_poly.type
_entity_poly.pdbx_seq_one_letter_code
_entity_poly.pdbx_strand_id
1 'polypeptide(L)' 'MDGKMPRLDKTRLKVSSLDDITEEKQYWLSRNPADRLNAIELNRRMVYGTDRTTSRLQRLLEAAELSRS' A
#
# COMPACT_ATOMS: atom_id res chain seq x y z
N MET A 1 -22.83 2.22 -16.31
CA MET A 1 -21.44 1.73 -16.21
C MET A 1 -21.44 0.63 -15.18
N ASP A 2 -21.31 -0.64 -15.60
CA ASP A 2 -21.26 -1.77 -14.68
C ASP A 2 -20.04 -1.60 -13.76
N GLY A 3 -20.30 -1.25 -12.50
CA GLY A 3 -19.32 -0.81 -11.50
C GLY A 3 -18.46 -1.93 -10.93
N LYS A 4 -17.86 -2.76 -11.80
CA LYS A 4 -17.00 -3.86 -11.37
C LYS A 4 -15.64 -3.30 -10.96
N MET A 5 -15.40 -3.25 -9.64
CA MET A 5 -14.10 -2.85 -9.09
C MET A 5 -12.99 -3.81 -9.56
N PRO A 6 -11.78 -3.31 -9.85
CA PRO A 6 -10.66 -4.16 -10.21
C PRO A 6 -10.33 -5.13 -9.06
N ARG A 7 -10.05 -6.39 -9.40
CA ARG A 7 -9.63 -7.39 -8.40
C ARG A 7 -8.20 -7.09 -7.96
N LEU A 8 -8.00 -7.03 -6.64
CA LEU A 8 -6.68 -6.90 -6.04
C LEU A 8 -5.86 -8.18 -6.29
N ASP A 9 -4.66 -8.02 -6.84
CA ASP A 9 -3.69 -9.11 -6.94
C ASP A 9 -3.02 -9.33 -5.56
N LYS A 10 -3.52 -10.30 -4.83
CA LYS A 10 -3.04 -10.64 -3.48
C LYS A 10 -1.62 -11.22 -3.48
N THR A 11 -1.11 -11.69 -4.63
CA THR A 11 0.27 -12.23 -4.72
C THR A 11 1.34 -11.16 -4.54
N ARG A 12 0.96 -9.88 -4.68
CA ARG A 12 1.82 -8.72 -4.47
C ARG A 12 1.84 -8.24 -3.01
N LEU A 13 0.98 -8.80 -2.15
CA LEU A 13 0.91 -8.45 -0.74
C LEU A 13 1.72 -9.43 0.09
N LYS A 14 2.45 -8.91 1.06
CA LYS A 14 3.14 -9.72 2.07
C LYS A 14 2.80 -9.18 3.45
N VAL A 15 2.44 -10.09 4.35
CA VAL A 15 2.19 -9.79 5.77
C VAL A 15 3.49 -10.08 6.52
N SER A 16 4.05 -9.04 7.15
CA SER A 16 5.26 -9.12 7.95
C SER A 16 4.97 -8.85 9.43
N SER A 17 5.91 -9.19 10.31
CA SER A 17 5.85 -8.79 11.71
C SER A 17 6.11 -7.29 11.86
N LEU A 18 5.44 -6.63 12.79
CA LEU A 18 5.69 -5.23 13.13
C LEU A 18 7.10 -5.02 13.72
N ASP A 19 7.69 -6.06 14.30
CA ASP A 19 9.03 -6.01 14.89
C ASP A 19 10.15 -6.31 13.87
N ASP A 20 9.81 -6.74 12.66
CA ASP A 20 10.80 -7.04 11.62
C ASP A 20 11.07 -5.83 10.71
N ILE A 21 11.95 -4.96 11.19
CA ILE A 21 12.43 -3.80 10.43
C ILE A 21 13.40 -4.17 9.29
N THR A 22 13.87 -5.43 9.23
CA THR A 22 14.89 -5.85 8.27
C THR A 22 14.27 -6.11 6.92
N GLU A 23 13.10 -6.77 6.90
CA GLU A 23 12.41 -7.15 5.68
C GLU A 23 12.11 -5.94 4.77
N GLU A 24 11.51 -4.89 5.32
CA GLU A 24 11.16 -3.68 4.57
C GLU A 24 12.40 -2.99 3.98
N LYS A 25 13.48 -2.90 4.79
CA LYS A 25 14.73 -2.31 4.35
C LYS A 25 15.33 -3.09 3.18
N GLN A 26 15.37 -4.41 3.26
CA GLN A 26 15.88 -5.26 2.18
C GLN A 26 15.03 -5.13 0.92
N TYR A 27 13.70 -5.09 1.06
CA TYR A 27 12.78 -4.85 -0.05
C TYR A 27 13.13 -3.56 -0.79
N TRP A 28 13.25 -2.42 -0.09
CA TRP A 28 13.54 -1.15 -0.74
C TRP A 28 14.94 -1.12 -1.36
N LEU A 29 15.94 -1.73 -0.72
CA LEU A 29 17.29 -1.82 -1.27
C LEU A 29 17.35 -2.70 -2.54
N SER A 30 16.45 -3.68 -2.68
CA SER A 30 16.35 -4.51 -3.89
C SER A 30 15.74 -3.78 -5.11
N ARG A 31 15.13 -2.60 -4.91
CA ARG A 31 14.47 -1.83 -5.98
C ARG A 31 15.43 -0.88 -6.68
N ASN A 32 15.15 -0.59 -7.96
CA ASN A 32 15.85 0.45 -8.71
C ASN A 32 15.73 1.80 -7.98
N PRO A 33 16.80 2.61 -7.90
CA PRO A 33 16.72 4.00 -7.45
C PRO A 33 15.50 4.78 -7.97
N ALA A 34 15.14 4.65 -9.26
CA ALA A 34 14.00 5.36 -9.85
C ALA A 34 12.66 4.94 -9.22
N ASP A 35 12.47 3.65 -8.96
CA ASP A 35 11.24 3.12 -8.35
C ASP A 35 11.07 3.63 -6.92
N ARG A 36 12.18 3.72 -6.17
CA ARG A 36 12.18 4.29 -4.82
C ARG A 36 11.77 5.76 -4.81
N LEU A 37 12.32 6.56 -5.74
CA LEU A 37 11.96 7.97 -5.87
C LEU A 37 10.47 8.14 -6.24
N ASN A 38 9.96 7.30 -7.16
CA ASN A 38 8.56 7.31 -7.53
C ASN A 38 7.65 6.95 -6.34
N ALA A 39 8.02 5.97 -5.53
CA ALA A 39 7.27 5.59 -4.33
C ALA A 39 7.23 6.74 -3.30
N ILE A 40 8.34 7.45 -3.10
CA ILE A 40 8.42 8.62 -2.21
C ILE A 40 7.57 9.77 -2.74
N GLU A 41 7.62 10.06 -4.04
CA GLU A 41 6.79 11.12 -4.65
C GLU A 41 5.30 10.80 -4.56
N LEU A 42 4.92 9.52 -4.74
CA LEU A 42 3.55 9.08 -4.50
C LEU A 42 3.14 9.33 -3.05
N ASN A 43 3.97 8.96 -2.08
CA ASN A 43 3.72 9.21 -0.66
C ASN A 43 3.57 10.71 -0.36
N ARG A 44 4.49 11.54 -0.87
CA ARG A 44 4.45 13.00 -0.74
C ARG A 44 3.15 13.58 -1.29
N ARG A 45 2.69 13.13 -2.46
CA ARG A 45 1.41 13.54 -3.06
C ARG A 45 0.20 13.08 -2.27
N MET A 46 0.26 11.92 -1.61
CA MET A 46 -0.84 11.43 -0.78
C MET A 46 -0.97 12.20 0.52
N VAL A 47 0.16 12.50 1.18
CA VAL A 47 0.17 13.17 2.49
C VAL A 47 0.06 14.69 2.36
N TYR A 48 0.73 15.30 1.37
CA TYR A 48 0.89 16.76 1.25
C TYR A 48 0.35 17.34 -0.05
N GLY A 49 -0.26 16.54 -0.93
CA GLY A 49 -0.85 17.04 -2.17
C GLY A 49 -2.08 17.90 -1.90
N THR A 50 -2.22 18.99 -2.65
CA THR A 50 -3.44 19.83 -2.64
C THR A 50 -4.65 18.98 -3.08
N ASP A 51 -5.79 19.11 -2.38
CA ASP A 51 -7.08 18.46 -2.72
C ASP A 51 -7.07 16.90 -2.70
N ARG A 52 -6.28 16.30 -1.79
CA ARG A 52 -6.14 14.83 -1.67
C ARG A 52 -6.78 14.24 -0.42
N THR A 53 -7.13 15.06 0.57
CA THR A 53 -7.75 14.62 1.82
C THR A 53 -9.23 14.22 1.61
N THR A 54 -9.89 14.82 0.61
CA THR A 54 -11.33 14.67 0.30
C THR A 54 -11.60 13.66 -0.82
N SER A 55 -10.64 13.40 -1.72
CA SER A 55 -10.74 12.41 -2.80
C SER A 55 -10.53 10.95 -2.33
N ARG A 56 -10.82 10.70 -1.04
CA ARG A 56 -11.16 9.43 -0.39
C ARG A 56 -9.99 8.46 -0.28
N LEU A 57 -9.52 8.25 0.96
CA LEU A 57 -8.90 7.01 1.41
C LEU A 57 -9.55 5.83 0.68
N GLN A 58 -8.86 5.25 -0.31
CA GLN A 58 -9.28 4.00 -0.89
C GLN A 58 -9.11 2.95 0.20
N ARG A 59 -10.23 2.58 0.85
CA ARG A 59 -10.29 1.47 1.80
C ARG A 59 -10.07 0.19 1.01
N LEU A 60 -8.81 -0.07 0.65
CA LEU A 60 -8.36 -1.29 0.00
C LEU A 60 -8.34 -2.46 0.99
N LEU A 61 -8.13 -2.14 2.27
CA LEU A 61 -8.08 -3.10 3.37
C LEU A 61 -9.11 -2.68 4.41
N GLU A 62 -9.92 -3.64 4.84
CA GLU A 62 -10.82 -3.52 5.98
C GLU A 62 -10.37 -4.50 7.08
N ALA A 63 -10.63 -4.16 8.34
CA ALA A 63 -10.48 -5.10 9.44
C ALA A 63 -11.68 -6.05 9.43
N ALA A 64 -11.43 -7.35 9.33
CA ALA A 64 -12.46 -8.39 9.42
C ALA A 64 -12.22 -9.25 10.67
N GLU A 65 -13.30 -9.70 11.30
CA GLU A 65 -13.20 -10.66 12.40
C GLU A 65 -12.70 -12.01 11.89
N LEU A 66 -11.69 -12.56 12.56
CA LEU A 66 -11.20 -13.90 12.28
C LEU A 66 -12.14 -14.91 12.96
N SER A 67 -13.00 -15.56 12.19
CA SER A 67 -13.84 -16.66 12.69
C SER A 67 -12.94 -17.82 13.13
N ARG A 68 -12.90 -18.09 14.44
CA ARG A 68 -12.15 -19.21 15.02
C ARG A 68 -12.97 -20.49 14.88
N SER A 69 -12.38 -21.53 14.30
CA SER A 69 -12.91 -22.90 14.28
C SER A 69 -12.78 -23.58 15.64
#